data_AF-A0A535HX06-F1
#
_entry.id   AF-A0A535HX06-F1
#
_cell.length_a   1.000
_cell.length_b   1.000
_cell.length_c   1.000
_cell.angle_alpha   90.00
_cell.angle_beta   90.00
_cell.angle_gamma   90.00
#
_symmetry.space_group_name_H-M   'P 1'
#
loop_
_entity.id
_entity.type
_entity.pdbx_description
1 polymer ?
#
loop_
_entity_poly.entity_id
_entity_poly.type
_entity_poly.pdbx_seq_one_letter_code
_entity_poly.pdbx_strand_id
1 'polypeptide(L)'
;MRHWPRKGPSLEAEPLEPDCDGTAEEAAPELGPELGLGFLPCSGRGCREQTGIACAYVDRRERCCPTAWCPTHRLVHQRQVVCPVHGVILGASEDELTEHHRADLGNVVPLLVNWVARELEAPVGSLMTDVAERYHQTLVVDPVRFVLVGVERVRTWERAWKICAPVGVSLRVHLAVEEAAPEVVLGKFNSKVAVTLPAPSAEICERAEDPALPPVAEVAEFRDTVLRAISAAVAAWQAVNPAPPAPRSEPVAASESAVAEGQAPAA
;
A
#
# COMPACT_ATOMS: atom_id res chain seq x y z
N MET A 1 -21.54 79.01 53.34
CA MET A 1 -20.26 78.27 53.44
C MET A 1 -20.12 77.52 52.11
N ARG A 2 -19.26 77.96 51.17
CA ARG A 2 -17.85 77.52 50.91
C ARG A 2 -17.76 75.99 50.76
N HIS A 3 -17.08 75.34 49.81
CA HIS A 3 -16.27 75.67 48.62
C HIS A 3 -16.07 74.34 47.85
N TRP A 4 -15.71 74.41 46.57
CA TRP A 4 -15.39 73.33 45.60
C TRP A 4 -14.04 72.62 45.91
N PRO A 5 -13.60 71.52 45.23
CA PRO A 5 -13.20 71.59 43.81
C PRO A 5 -13.46 70.37 42.91
N ARG A 6 -13.34 70.64 41.61
CA ARG A 6 -13.27 69.75 40.44
C ARG A 6 -11.89 69.08 40.28
N LYS A 7 -11.89 68.08 39.39
CA LYS A 7 -10.91 67.73 38.32
C LYS A 7 -10.05 66.47 38.51
N GLY A 8 -10.19 65.57 37.54
CA GLY A 8 -9.19 64.62 37.05
C GLY A 8 -9.77 63.92 35.81
N PRO A 9 -9.16 64.04 34.61
CA PRO A 9 -9.65 63.37 33.41
C PRO A 9 -9.28 61.88 33.47
N SER A 10 -10.23 61.02 33.13
CA SER A 10 -9.96 59.60 32.88
C SER A 10 -9.08 59.49 31.63
N LEU A 11 -7.91 58.89 31.80
CA LEU A 11 -6.99 58.50 30.73
C LEU A 11 -7.70 57.46 29.86
N GLU A 12 -8.14 57.88 28.67
CA GLU A 12 -8.42 56.98 27.56
C GLU A 12 -7.07 56.42 27.10
N ALA A 13 -6.88 55.11 27.26
CA ALA A 13 -5.73 54.42 26.71
C ALA A 13 -5.93 54.31 25.20
N GLU A 14 -5.18 55.09 24.43
CA GLU A 14 -4.98 54.85 23.01
C GLU A 14 -4.33 53.47 22.82
N PRO A 15 -4.80 52.63 21.88
CA PRO A 15 -4.08 51.43 21.52
C PRO A 15 -2.80 51.81 20.77
N LEU A 16 -1.65 51.43 21.33
CA LEU A 16 -0.40 51.37 20.59
C LEU A 16 -0.57 50.43 19.40
N GLU A 17 -0.60 50.99 18.20
CA GLU A 17 -0.37 50.22 16.96
C GLU A 17 1.07 49.68 17.01
N PRO A 18 1.31 48.37 16.86
CA PRO A 18 2.66 47.87 16.76
C PRO A 18 3.22 48.22 15.37
N ASP A 19 4.23 49.08 15.39
CA ASP A 19 5.11 49.41 14.28
C ASP A 19 5.57 48.15 13.54
N CYS A 20 5.15 48.05 12.28
CA CYS A 20 5.65 47.10 11.31
C CYS A 20 6.97 47.61 10.74
N ASP A 21 8.06 47.42 11.48
CA ASP A 21 9.41 47.63 10.93
C ASP A 21 10.38 46.54 11.41
N GLY A 22 10.91 45.80 10.44
CA GLY A 22 12.18 45.07 10.53
C GLY A 22 12.33 43.95 11.54
N THR A 23 11.91 42.74 11.18
CA THR A 23 12.86 41.61 11.02
C THR A 23 12.14 40.51 10.27
N ALA A 24 12.65 40.16 9.09
CA ALA A 24 12.35 38.89 8.47
C ALA A 24 12.87 37.82 9.44
N GLU A 25 11.99 37.30 10.28
CA GLU A 25 12.21 36.05 10.98
C GLU A 25 12.39 35.01 9.88
N GLU A 26 13.65 34.69 9.61
CA GLU A 26 14.08 33.67 8.69
C GLU A 26 13.37 32.39 9.11
N ALA A 27 12.24 32.09 8.46
CA ALA A 27 11.41 30.95 8.78
C ALA A 27 12.32 29.72 8.76
N ALA A 28 12.56 29.15 9.95
CA ALA A 28 13.33 27.94 10.09
C ALA A 28 12.79 26.93 9.07
N PRO A 29 13.66 26.22 8.33
CA PRO A 29 13.21 25.31 7.30
C PRO A 29 12.17 24.38 7.91
N GLU A 30 10.93 24.45 7.44
CA GLU A 30 9.87 23.55 7.90
C GLU A 30 10.37 22.14 7.63
N LEU A 31 10.82 21.47 8.71
CA LEU A 31 11.24 20.10 8.65
C LEU A 31 10.04 19.32 8.11
N GLY A 32 10.21 18.71 6.94
CA GLY A 32 9.14 17.93 6.34
C GLY A 32 8.59 16.88 7.33
N PRO A 33 7.39 16.35 7.09
CA PRO A 33 6.74 15.37 7.97
C PRO A 33 7.61 14.13 8.26
N GLU A 34 8.59 13.85 7.40
CA GLU A 34 9.66 12.86 7.57
C GLU A 34 10.53 13.11 8.81
N LEU A 35 10.82 14.37 9.13
CA LEU A 35 11.73 14.82 10.19
C LEU A 35 11.02 15.60 11.31
N GLY A 36 9.75 15.98 11.11
CA GLY A 36 8.95 16.66 12.12
C GLY A 36 8.76 15.81 13.38
N LEU A 37 8.86 16.41 14.55
CA LEU A 37 8.52 15.78 15.83
C LEU A 37 7.19 16.35 16.31
N GLY A 38 6.29 15.49 16.75
CA GLY A 38 5.06 15.90 17.43
C GLY A 38 5.18 15.82 18.94
N PHE A 39 4.04 15.89 19.63
CA PHE A 39 3.96 15.89 21.10
C PHE A 39 3.00 14.82 21.64
N LEU A 40 2.50 13.94 20.77
CA LEU A 40 1.54 12.89 21.14
C LEU A 40 2.27 11.58 21.47
N PRO A 41 1.72 10.75 22.38
CA PRO A 41 2.24 9.41 22.61
C PRO A 41 2.09 8.55 21.35
N CYS A 42 3.12 7.77 21.04
CA CYS A 42 3.07 6.84 19.92
C CYS A 42 2.07 5.71 20.19
N SER A 43 1.24 5.40 19.19
CA SER A 43 0.28 4.29 19.19
C SER A 43 0.90 2.92 18.83
N GLY A 44 2.22 2.87 18.58
CA GLY A 44 2.92 1.61 18.33
C GLY A 44 2.94 0.73 19.58
N ARG A 45 2.63 -0.56 19.43
CA ARG A 45 2.56 -1.51 20.55
C ARG A 45 3.91 -1.54 21.28
N GLY A 46 3.89 -1.28 22.58
CA GLY A 46 5.09 -1.26 23.43
C GLY A 46 5.99 -0.03 23.26
N CYS A 47 5.68 0.87 22.32
CA CYS A 47 6.43 2.12 22.14
C CYS A 47 6.11 3.10 23.28
N ARG A 48 7.13 3.79 23.78
CA ARG A 48 7.00 4.81 24.85
C ARG A 48 7.36 6.23 24.39
N GLU A 49 7.64 6.38 23.10
CA GLU A 49 8.00 7.68 22.52
C GLU A 49 6.83 8.67 22.58
N GLN A 50 7.15 9.93 22.88
CA GLN A 50 6.20 11.05 22.99
C GLN A 50 6.37 12.07 21.85
N THR A 51 6.99 11.64 20.75
CA THR A 51 7.28 12.46 19.57
C THR A 51 6.29 12.23 18.43
N GLY A 52 5.12 11.67 18.74
CA GLY A 52 4.12 11.26 17.75
C GLY A 52 3.38 12.43 17.10
N ILE A 53 3.15 12.33 15.79
CA ILE A 53 2.26 13.20 15.02
C ILE A 53 0.97 12.42 14.74
N ALA A 54 -0.17 13.10 14.82
CA ALA A 54 -1.48 12.51 14.57
C ALA A 54 -1.57 11.95 13.13
N CYS A 55 -2.26 10.82 12.97
CA CYS A 55 -2.56 10.27 11.66
C CYS A 55 -3.53 11.19 10.92
N ALA A 56 -3.15 11.63 9.72
CA ALA A 56 -3.94 12.52 8.87
C ALA A 56 -5.13 11.84 8.16
N TYR A 57 -5.33 10.53 8.36
CA TYR A 57 -6.40 9.80 7.70
C TYR A 57 -7.77 10.23 8.23
N VAL A 58 -8.67 10.55 7.30
CA VAL A 58 -10.08 10.85 7.56
C VAL A 58 -10.92 9.86 6.76
N ASP A 59 -11.80 9.12 7.44
CA ASP A 59 -12.66 8.15 6.79
C ASP A 59 -13.83 8.79 6.02
N ARG A 60 -14.60 7.96 5.31
CA ARG A 60 -15.78 8.39 4.53
C ARG A 60 -16.92 9.00 5.36
N ARG A 61 -16.87 8.90 6.69
CA ARG A 61 -17.82 9.51 7.62
C ARG A 61 -17.20 10.75 8.29
N GLU A 62 -16.14 11.28 7.71
CA GLU A 62 -15.41 12.46 8.20
C GLU A 62 -14.79 12.27 9.59
N ARG A 63 -14.52 11.02 9.99
CA ARG A 63 -13.88 10.73 11.29
C ARG A 63 -12.37 10.68 11.12
N CYS A 64 -11.67 11.49 11.89
CA CYS A 64 -10.22 11.46 11.99
C CYS A 64 -9.75 10.20 12.72
N CYS A 65 -8.68 9.58 12.22
CA CYS A 65 -8.03 8.49 12.93
C CYS A 65 -7.50 8.98 14.30
N PRO A 66 -7.81 8.28 15.41
CA PRO A 66 -7.43 8.75 16.75
C PRO A 66 -5.97 8.44 17.12
N THR A 67 -5.17 7.91 16.20
CA THR A 67 -3.81 7.42 16.49
C THR A 67 -2.74 8.46 16.17
N ALA A 68 -1.59 8.36 16.83
CA ALA A 68 -0.41 9.19 16.58
C ALA A 68 0.86 8.34 16.53
N TRP A 69 1.82 8.70 15.68
CA TRP A 69 2.95 7.84 15.35
C TRP A 69 4.27 8.62 15.36
N CYS A 70 5.26 8.10 16.09
CA CYS A 70 6.60 8.68 16.15
C CYS A 70 7.36 8.45 14.83
N PRO A 71 8.50 9.13 14.59
CA PRO A 71 9.27 8.97 13.36
C PRO A 71 9.63 7.53 13.00
N THR A 72 9.84 6.67 14.00
CA THR A 72 10.18 5.25 13.79
C THR A 72 9.01 4.41 13.28
N HIS A 73 7.76 4.77 13.61
CA HIS A 73 6.59 3.92 13.32
C HIS A 73 5.57 4.57 12.39
N ARG A 74 5.71 5.85 12.07
CA ARG A 74 4.84 6.51 11.10
C ARG A 74 5.20 6.10 9.68
N LEU A 75 4.22 6.20 8.81
CA LEU A 75 4.45 6.27 7.37
C LEU A 75 4.15 7.70 6.92
N VAL A 76 4.82 8.14 5.86
CA VAL A 76 4.54 9.43 5.22
C VAL A 76 3.98 9.13 3.83
N HIS A 77 2.75 9.56 3.58
CA HIS A 77 2.11 9.45 2.28
C HIS A 77 1.71 10.85 1.82
N GLN A 78 2.17 11.26 0.63
CA GLN A 78 1.90 12.60 0.07
C GLN A 78 2.15 13.75 1.08
N ARG A 79 3.28 13.68 1.81
CA ARG A 79 3.65 14.63 2.88
C ARG A 79 2.69 14.67 4.09
N GLN A 80 1.89 13.64 4.30
CA GLN A 80 1.04 13.50 5.47
C GLN A 80 1.48 12.31 6.31
N VAL A 81 1.51 12.50 7.63
CA VAL A 81 1.78 11.42 8.58
C VAL A 81 0.55 10.52 8.65
N VAL A 82 0.74 9.22 8.40
CA VAL A 82 -0.31 8.22 8.49
C VAL A 82 0.17 7.02 9.32
N CYS A 83 -0.78 6.34 9.96
CA CYS A 83 -0.48 5.11 10.68
C CYS A 83 -0.10 3.99 9.69
N PRO A 84 0.61 2.94 10.12
CA PRO A 84 0.94 1.80 9.27
C PRO A 84 -0.28 1.20 8.55
N VAL A 85 -1.41 1.13 9.26
CA VAL A 85 -2.70 0.66 8.74
C VAL A 85 -3.19 1.51 7.57
N HIS A 86 -3.25 2.83 7.74
CA HIS A 86 -3.74 3.72 6.70
C HIS A 86 -2.71 3.96 5.61
N GLY A 87 -1.42 3.79 5.89
CA GLY A 87 -0.39 3.80 4.84
C GLY A 87 -0.56 2.63 3.87
N VAL A 88 -0.99 1.45 4.32
CA VAL A 88 -1.39 0.35 3.43
C VAL A 88 -2.60 0.74 2.58
N ILE A 89 -3.62 1.33 3.19
CA ILE A 89 -4.87 1.76 2.51
C ILE A 89 -4.62 2.87 1.48
N LEU A 90 -3.66 3.76 1.72
CA LEU A 90 -3.34 4.88 0.83
C LEU A 90 -2.26 4.52 -0.20
N GLY A 91 -1.28 3.68 0.16
CA GLY A 91 -0.27 3.16 -0.78
C GLY A 91 -0.85 2.19 -1.82
N ALA A 92 -2.04 1.67 -1.53
CA ALA A 92 -2.90 0.89 -2.41
C ALA A 92 -3.42 1.63 -3.66
N SER A 93 -3.36 2.96 -3.66
CA SER A 93 -3.92 3.80 -4.71
C SER A 93 -2.84 4.67 -5.33
N GLU A 94 -2.53 4.44 -6.60
CA GLU A 94 -1.65 5.34 -7.38
C GLU A 94 -2.37 6.64 -7.76
N ASP A 95 -3.70 6.61 -7.85
CA ASP A 95 -4.57 7.77 -8.04
C ASP A 95 -5.14 8.23 -6.69
N GLU A 96 -5.35 9.54 -6.53
CA GLU A 96 -6.05 10.11 -5.37
C GLU A 96 -7.33 9.31 -5.09
N LEU A 97 -7.36 8.59 -3.96
CA LEU A 97 -8.61 8.01 -3.46
C LEU A 97 -9.60 9.17 -3.30
N THR A 98 -10.55 9.27 -4.22
CA THR A 98 -11.74 10.08 -4.00
C THR A 98 -12.33 9.67 -2.66
N GLU A 99 -12.98 10.61 -1.95
CA GLU A 99 -13.51 10.38 -0.60
C GLU A 99 -14.33 9.09 -0.48
N HIS A 100 -14.99 8.68 -1.57
CA HIS A 100 -15.79 7.46 -1.68
C HIS A 100 -15.00 6.13 -1.65
N HIS A 101 -13.70 6.15 -1.95
CA HIS A 101 -12.83 4.97 -1.94
C HIS A 101 -12.16 4.73 -0.58
N ARG A 102 -12.27 5.67 0.35
CA ARG A 102 -11.72 5.52 1.70
C ARG A 102 -12.49 4.45 2.50
N ALA A 103 -11.75 3.67 3.29
CA ALA A 103 -12.30 2.71 4.23
C ALA A 103 -12.79 3.43 5.50
N ASP A 104 -13.86 2.94 6.12
CA ASP A 104 -14.24 3.37 7.48
C ASP A 104 -13.13 2.99 8.47
N LEU A 105 -12.91 3.78 9.53
CA LEU A 105 -11.92 3.45 10.59
C LEU A 105 -12.12 2.06 11.23
N GLY A 106 -13.36 1.56 11.25
CA GLY A 106 -13.69 0.23 11.77
C GLY A 106 -13.66 -0.89 10.72
N ASN A 107 -13.37 -0.57 9.46
CA ASN A 107 -13.32 -1.55 8.39
C ASN A 107 -11.94 -2.22 8.37
N VAL A 108 -11.88 -3.45 8.89
CA VAL A 108 -10.66 -4.26 8.96
C VAL A 108 -10.28 -4.93 7.63
N VAL A 109 -11.16 -4.89 6.63
CA VAL A 109 -11.00 -5.63 5.37
C VAL A 109 -9.71 -5.29 4.60
N PRO A 110 -9.30 -4.01 4.44
CA PRO A 110 -8.04 -3.70 3.75
C PRO A 110 -6.82 -4.30 4.45
N LEU A 111 -6.84 -4.30 5.79
CA LEU A 111 -5.78 -4.89 6.60
C LEU A 111 -5.74 -6.40 6.48
N LEU A 112 -6.89 -7.04 6.53
CA LEU A 112 -7.01 -8.48 6.35
C LEU A 112 -6.46 -8.90 4.97
N VAL A 113 -6.86 -8.21 3.90
CA VAL A 113 -6.37 -8.50 2.55
C VAL A 113 -4.85 -8.30 2.46
N ASN A 114 -4.32 -7.23 3.04
CA ASN A 114 -2.89 -6.97 3.06
C ASN A 114 -2.11 -8.04 3.85
N TRP A 115 -2.64 -8.45 5.00
CA TRP A 115 -2.04 -9.51 5.82
C TRP A 115 -2.02 -10.84 5.07
N VAL A 116 -3.16 -11.24 4.50
CA VAL A 116 -3.26 -12.48 3.70
C VAL A 116 -2.35 -12.43 2.47
N ALA A 117 -2.26 -11.27 1.82
CA ALA A 117 -1.35 -11.06 0.70
C ALA A 117 0.11 -11.28 1.09
N ARG A 118 0.56 -10.73 2.24
CA ARG A 118 1.93 -10.92 2.75
C ARG A 118 2.25 -12.39 3.01
N GLU A 119 1.32 -13.13 3.61
CA GLU A 119 1.49 -14.57 3.86
C GLU A 119 1.64 -15.40 2.57
N LEU A 120 1.05 -14.90 1.47
CA LEU A 120 1.05 -15.58 0.18
C LEU A 120 2.06 -15.03 -0.83
N GLU A 121 2.72 -13.90 -0.51
CA GLU A 121 3.55 -13.16 -1.47
C GLU A 121 4.67 -14.02 -2.06
N ALA A 122 5.49 -14.63 -1.20
CA ALA A 122 6.59 -15.46 -1.65
C ALA A 122 6.13 -16.70 -2.45
N PRO A 123 5.21 -17.55 -1.95
CA PRO A 123 4.81 -18.75 -2.68
C PRO A 123 3.98 -18.47 -3.95
N VAL A 124 3.06 -17.51 -3.94
CA VAL A 124 2.30 -17.12 -5.16
C VAL A 124 3.21 -16.40 -6.14
N GLY A 125 4.08 -15.52 -5.66
CA GLY A 125 5.07 -14.83 -6.47
C GLY A 125 5.99 -15.81 -7.20
N SER A 126 6.53 -16.82 -6.51
CA SER A 126 7.36 -17.87 -7.12
C SER A 126 6.59 -18.63 -8.19
N LEU A 127 5.38 -19.11 -7.89
CA LEU A 127 4.54 -19.83 -8.85
C LEU A 127 4.27 -18.99 -10.11
N MET A 128 3.95 -17.71 -9.92
CA MET A 128 3.62 -16.81 -11.01
C MET A 128 4.86 -16.42 -11.84
N THR A 129 6.02 -16.26 -11.22
CA THR A 129 7.30 -16.04 -11.92
C THR A 129 7.63 -17.23 -12.82
N ASP A 130 7.52 -18.46 -12.32
CA ASP A 130 7.76 -19.67 -13.12
C ASP A 130 6.84 -19.74 -14.36
N VAL A 131 5.57 -19.30 -14.20
CA VAL A 131 4.63 -19.19 -15.32
C VAL A 131 5.06 -18.08 -16.26
N ALA A 132 5.42 -16.89 -15.76
CA ALA A 132 5.83 -15.76 -16.58
C ALA A 132 7.01 -16.14 -17.48
N GLU A 133 8.05 -16.76 -16.90
CA GLU A 133 9.25 -17.20 -17.60
C GLU A 133 8.94 -18.24 -18.69
N ARG A 134 8.15 -19.26 -18.34
CA ARG A 134 7.77 -20.33 -19.28
C ARG A 134 6.99 -19.82 -20.49
N TYR A 135 6.18 -18.78 -20.31
CA TYR A 135 5.36 -18.20 -21.37
C TYR A 135 5.99 -16.97 -22.03
N HIS A 136 7.19 -16.57 -21.60
CA HIS A 136 7.87 -15.35 -22.05
C HIS A 136 7.00 -14.09 -21.88
N GLN A 137 6.37 -13.98 -20.72
CA GLN A 137 5.45 -12.90 -20.34
C GLN A 137 5.94 -12.19 -19.07
N THR A 138 5.35 -11.03 -18.79
CA THR A 138 5.75 -10.20 -17.63
C THR A 138 4.83 -10.45 -16.44
N LEU A 139 5.41 -10.68 -15.27
CA LEU A 139 4.68 -10.66 -14.01
C LEU A 139 4.47 -9.20 -13.56
N VAL A 140 3.22 -8.82 -13.34
CA VAL A 140 2.81 -7.54 -12.75
C VAL A 140 2.10 -7.81 -11.43
N VAL A 141 2.46 -7.05 -10.42
CA VAL A 141 2.03 -7.24 -9.04
C VAL A 141 1.26 -6.00 -8.61
N ASP A 142 -0.07 -6.06 -8.66
CA ASP A 142 -0.93 -4.93 -8.26
C ASP A 142 -0.90 -4.81 -6.74
N PRO A 143 -0.79 -3.60 -6.15
CA PRO A 143 -0.93 -3.45 -4.70
C PRO A 143 -2.33 -3.90 -4.24
N VAL A 144 -2.52 -4.00 -2.92
CA VAL A 144 -3.87 -4.08 -2.35
C VAL A 144 -4.64 -2.88 -2.90
N ARG A 145 -5.89 -3.03 -3.34
CA ARG A 145 -6.66 -1.90 -3.89
C ARG A 145 -8.16 -2.12 -3.73
N PHE A 146 -8.88 -1.01 -3.78
CA PHE A 146 -10.33 -1.00 -3.78
C PHE A 146 -10.90 -1.25 -5.18
N VAL A 147 -11.92 -2.10 -5.28
CA VAL A 147 -12.68 -2.36 -6.50
C VAL A 147 -14.17 -2.50 -6.22
N LEU A 148 -14.99 -2.27 -7.25
CA LEU A 148 -16.42 -2.50 -7.23
C LEU A 148 -16.73 -3.72 -8.10
N VAL A 149 -17.28 -4.78 -7.51
CA VAL A 149 -17.49 -6.07 -8.17
C VAL A 149 -18.98 -6.31 -8.45
N GLY A 150 -19.27 -6.79 -9.67
CA GLY A 150 -20.61 -7.20 -10.07
C GLY A 150 -21.58 -6.05 -10.34
N VAL A 151 -22.84 -6.41 -10.64
CA VAL A 151 -23.92 -5.46 -10.95
C VAL A 151 -24.28 -4.61 -9.73
N GLU A 152 -24.27 -5.23 -8.55
CA GLU A 152 -24.54 -4.58 -7.25
C GLU A 152 -23.39 -3.67 -6.78
N ARG A 153 -22.28 -3.61 -7.55
CA ARG A 153 -21.09 -2.80 -7.22
C ARG A 153 -20.63 -3.06 -5.79
N VAL A 154 -20.46 -4.32 -5.43
CA VAL A 154 -20.02 -4.72 -4.09
C VAL A 154 -18.63 -4.15 -3.84
N ARG A 155 -18.46 -3.50 -2.69
CA ARG A 155 -17.20 -2.94 -2.23
C ARG A 155 -16.25 -4.05 -1.85
N THR A 156 -15.16 -4.20 -2.59
CA THR A 156 -14.22 -5.30 -2.42
C THR A 156 -12.80 -4.75 -2.37
N TRP A 157 -12.00 -5.31 -1.49
CA TRP A 157 -10.56 -5.08 -1.47
C TRP A 157 -9.86 -6.30 -2.05
N GLU A 158 -8.94 -6.06 -2.96
CA GLU A 158 -8.23 -7.14 -3.66
C GLU A 158 -6.73 -6.90 -3.73
N ARG A 159 -5.98 -7.99 -3.83
CA ARG A 159 -4.56 -8.04 -4.18
C ARG A 159 -4.40 -8.96 -5.38
N ALA A 160 -3.64 -8.56 -6.41
CA ALA A 160 -3.51 -9.38 -7.63
C ALA A 160 -2.07 -9.56 -8.14
N TRP A 161 -1.78 -10.77 -8.61
CA TRP A 161 -0.63 -11.11 -9.44
C TRP A 161 -1.13 -11.41 -10.85
N LYS A 162 -0.53 -10.78 -11.85
CA LYS A 162 -0.95 -10.87 -13.25
C LYS A 162 0.23 -11.30 -14.11
N ILE A 163 -0.04 -12.17 -15.05
CA ILE A 163 0.84 -12.39 -16.18
C ILE A 163 0.30 -11.57 -17.35
N CYS A 164 1.16 -10.75 -17.93
CA CYS A 164 0.82 -9.81 -18.99
C CYS A 164 1.55 -10.20 -20.27
N ALA A 165 0.77 -10.42 -21.33
CA ALA A 165 1.22 -10.52 -22.71
C ALA A 165 1.10 -9.15 -23.40
N PRO A 166 1.69 -8.96 -24.60
CA PRO A 166 1.51 -7.73 -25.38
C PRO A 166 0.04 -7.41 -25.71
N VAL A 167 -0.82 -8.43 -25.76
CA VAL A 167 -2.26 -8.29 -26.05
C VAL A 167 -3.12 -8.08 -24.79
N GLY A 168 -2.52 -8.09 -23.59
CA GLY A 168 -3.22 -7.89 -22.32
C GLY A 168 -2.91 -8.95 -21.27
N VAL A 169 -3.73 -8.99 -20.20
CA VAL A 169 -3.57 -9.93 -19.09
C VAL A 169 -3.96 -11.34 -19.54
N SER A 170 -3.00 -12.26 -19.55
CA SER A 170 -3.21 -13.67 -19.93
C SER A 170 -3.69 -14.51 -18.74
N LEU A 171 -3.21 -14.20 -17.54
CA LEU A 171 -3.53 -14.90 -16.31
C LEU A 171 -3.56 -13.92 -15.14
N ARG A 172 -4.56 -14.05 -14.26
CA ARG A 172 -4.68 -13.23 -13.05
C ARG A 172 -5.02 -14.11 -11.86
N VAL A 173 -4.15 -14.13 -10.86
CA VAL A 173 -4.46 -14.66 -9.53
C VAL A 173 -4.76 -13.47 -8.64
N HIS A 174 -5.85 -13.50 -7.90
CA HIS A 174 -6.14 -12.44 -6.94
C HIS A 174 -6.86 -12.95 -5.70
N LEU A 175 -6.58 -12.27 -4.60
CA LEU A 175 -7.28 -12.41 -3.34
C LEU A 175 -8.32 -11.31 -3.27
N ALA A 176 -9.50 -11.62 -2.73
CA ALA A 176 -10.56 -10.65 -2.56
C ALA A 176 -11.31 -10.87 -1.25
N VAL A 177 -11.65 -9.78 -0.58
CA VAL A 177 -12.56 -9.76 0.57
C VAL A 177 -13.56 -8.64 0.36
N GLU A 178 -14.83 -8.94 0.57
CA GLU A 178 -15.93 -7.99 0.41
C GLU A 178 -16.20 -7.27 1.73
N GLU A 179 -16.45 -5.95 1.70
CA GLU A 179 -16.80 -5.19 2.92
C GLU A 179 -18.11 -5.70 3.56
N ALA A 180 -19.01 -6.29 2.76
CA ALA A 180 -20.27 -6.84 3.23
C ALA A 180 -20.14 -8.24 3.86
N ALA A 181 -19.02 -8.93 3.65
CA ALA A 181 -18.74 -10.27 4.16
C ALA A 181 -17.26 -10.38 4.59
N PRO A 182 -16.83 -9.61 5.62
CA PRO A 182 -15.43 -9.55 6.04
C PRO A 182 -14.88 -10.88 6.59
N GLU A 183 -15.76 -11.81 6.92
CA GLU A 183 -15.43 -13.15 7.43
C GLU A 183 -15.02 -14.15 6.36
N VAL A 184 -15.03 -13.75 5.08
CA VAL A 184 -14.72 -14.64 3.95
C VAL A 184 -13.58 -14.09 3.10
N VAL A 185 -12.57 -14.93 2.86
CA VAL A 185 -11.50 -14.68 1.90
C VAL A 185 -11.73 -15.51 0.64
N LEU A 186 -11.70 -14.84 -0.51
CA LEU A 186 -11.82 -15.46 -1.81
C LEU A 186 -10.45 -15.52 -2.49
N GLY A 187 -9.98 -16.73 -2.78
CA GLY A 187 -8.86 -16.94 -3.72
C GLY A 187 -9.42 -17.15 -5.12
N LYS A 188 -9.08 -16.27 -6.04
CA LYS A 188 -9.69 -16.19 -7.37
C LYS A 188 -8.64 -16.34 -8.46
N PHE A 189 -9.05 -16.99 -9.54
CA PHE A 189 -8.29 -17.20 -10.75
C PHE A 189 -9.07 -16.63 -11.94
N ASN A 190 -8.50 -15.66 -12.63
CA ASN A 190 -9.14 -14.78 -13.59
C ASN A 190 -10.41 -14.15 -13.01
N SER A 191 -11.59 -14.62 -13.39
CA SER A 191 -12.87 -14.17 -12.83
C SER A 191 -13.57 -15.23 -11.98
N LYS A 192 -12.97 -16.42 -11.83
CA LYS A 192 -13.54 -17.58 -11.14
C LYS A 192 -13.01 -17.66 -9.71
N VAL A 193 -13.87 -18.09 -8.79
CA VAL A 193 -13.45 -18.42 -7.42
C VAL A 193 -12.82 -19.81 -7.45
N ALA A 194 -11.55 -19.89 -7.07
CA ALA A 194 -10.82 -21.15 -6.94
C ALA A 194 -10.99 -21.73 -5.53
N VAL A 195 -11.09 -20.85 -4.52
CA VAL A 195 -11.29 -21.24 -3.13
C VAL A 195 -12.02 -20.14 -2.35
N THR A 196 -12.84 -20.56 -1.39
CA THR A 196 -13.53 -19.71 -0.42
C THR A 196 -13.17 -20.24 0.97
N LEU A 197 -12.60 -19.39 1.82
CA LEU A 197 -12.21 -19.77 3.17
C LEU A 197 -12.72 -18.76 4.19
N PRO A 198 -12.96 -19.19 5.45
CA PRO A 198 -13.08 -18.26 6.56
C PRO A 198 -11.84 -17.37 6.67
N ALA A 199 -12.05 -16.09 6.94
CA ALA A 199 -10.99 -15.16 7.23
C ALA A 199 -10.29 -15.55 8.56
N PRO A 200 -8.95 -15.52 8.62
CA PRO A 200 -8.23 -15.59 9.88
C PRO A 200 -8.74 -14.50 10.84
N SER A 201 -8.92 -14.87 12.12
CA SER A 201 -9.37 -13.91 13.12
C SER A 201 -8.30 -12.85 13.39
N ALA A 202 -8.70 -11.67 13.87
CA ALA A 202 -7.77 -10.62 14.27
C ALA A 202 -6.74 -11.12 15.31
N GLU A 203 -7.16 -11.98 16.25
CA GLU A 203 -6.26 -12.58 17.24
C GLU A 203 -5.20 -13.47 16.59
N ILE A 204 -5.57 -14.27 15.59
CA ILE A 204 -4.62 -15.11 14.84
C ILE A 204 -3.63 -14.21 14.09
N CYS A 205 -4.11 -13.19 13.38
CA CYS A 205 -3.26 -12.25 12.66
C CYS A 205 -2.30 -11.51 13.60
N GLU A 206 -2.79 -11.01 14.73
CA GLU A 206 -1.97 -10.33 15.73
C GLU A 206 -0.89 -11.23 16.32
N ARG A 207 -1.23 -12.48 16.67
CA ARG A 207 -0.27 -13.45 17.20
C ARG A 207 0.79 -13.83 16.18
N ALA A 208 0.42 -13.93 14.90
CA ALA A 208 1.35 -14.28 13.83
C ALA A 208 2.38 -13.18 13.54
N GLU A 209 2.07 -11.93 13.87
CA GLU A 209 3.00 -10.79 13.73
C GLU A 209 4.00 -10.68 14.90
N ASP A 210 3.82 -11.45 15.98
CA ASP A 210 4.76 -11.48 17.11
C ASP A 210 5.85 -12.54 16.89
N PRO A 211 7.09 -12.15 16.56
CA PRO A 211 8.18 -13.09 16.30
C PRO A 211 8.63 -13.86 17.55
N ALA A 212 8.22 -13.43 18.75
CA ALA A 212 8.52 -14.14 20.00
C ALA A 212 7.58 -15.33 20.23
N LEU A 213 6.44 -15.40 19.53
CA LEU A 213 5.47 -16.48 19.66
C LEU A 213 5.74 -17.60 18.65
N PRO A 214 5.41 -18.86 19.00
CA PRO A 214 5.51 -19.96 18.06
C PRO A 214 4.55 -19.75 16.86
N PRO A 215 4.92 -20.23 15.65
CA PRO A 215 4.05 -20.15 14.48
C PRO A 215 2.67 -20.72 14.74
N VAL A 216 1.65 -20.02 14.26
CA VAL A 216 0.24 -20.41 14.43
C VAL A 216 -0.13 -21.42 13.32
N ALA A 217 -0.54 -22.63 13.71
CA ALA A 217 -0.78 -23.72 12.76
C ALA A 217 -1.90 -23.40 11.76
N GLU A 218 -2.93 -22.68 12.22
CA GLU A 218 -4.06 -22.23 11.42
C GLU A 218 -3.62 -21.30 10.27
N VAL A 219 -2.54 -20.52 10.45
CA VAL A 219 -1.98 -19.67 9.38
C VAL A 219 -1.36 -20.52 8.29
N ALA A 220 -0.60 -21.56 8.66
CA ALA A 220 -0.02 -22.50 7.71
C ALA A 220 -1.11 -23.28 6.96
N GLU A 221 -2.13 -23.78 7.66
CA GLU A 221 -3.25 -24.51 7.04
C GLU A 221 -4.04 -23.62 6.06
N PHE A 222 -4.33 -22.39 6.46
CA PHE A 222 -4.96 -21.40 5.59
C PHE A 222 -4.13 -21.17 4.32
N ARG A 223 -2.83 -20.86 4.48
CA ARG A 223 -1.91 -20.61 3.37
C ARG A 223 -1.84 -21.80 2.43
N ASP A 224 -1.64 -23.00 2.96
CA ASP A 224 -1.47 -24.22 2.17
C ASP A 224 -2.76 -24.58 1.42
N THR A 225 -3.93 -24.29 2.00
CA THR A 225 -5.23 -24.49 1.34
C THR A 225 -5.40 -23.53 0.16
N VAL A 226 -5.08 -22.25 0.35
CA VAL A 226 -5.13 -21.25 -0.73
C VAL A 226 -4.15 -21.62 -1.86
N LEU A 227 -2.90 -21.94 -1.52
CA LEU A 227 -1.86 -22.28 -2.50
C LEU A 227 -2.19 -23.53 -3.30
N ARG A 228 -2.78 -24.55 -2.66
CA ARG A 228 -3.19 -25.79 -3.34
C ARG A 228 -4.27 -25.50 -4.38
N ALA A 229 -5.28 -24.69 -4.03
CA ALA A 229 -6.35 -24.35 -4.94
C ALA A 229 -5.87 -23.48 -6.11
N ILE A 230 -5.02 -22.47 -5.84
CA ILE A 230 -4.43 -21.62 -6.88
C ILE A 230 -3.53 -22.44 -7.80
N SER A 231 -2.64 -23.27 -7.25
CA SER A 231 -1.75 -24.14 -8.03
C SER A 231 -2.54 -25.09 -8.93
N ALA A 232 -3.62 -25.69 -8.43
CA ALA A 232 -4.50 -26.54 -9.22
C ALA A 232 -5.18 -25.77 -10.37
N ALA A 233 -5.65 -24.54 -10.10
CA ALA A 233 -6.26 -23.69 -11.13
C ALA A 233 -5.24 -23.26 -12.20
N VAL A 234 -4.02 -22.90 -11.81
CA VAL A 234 -2.92 -22.58 -12.74
C VAL A 234 -2.56 -23.80 -13.60
N ALA A 235 -2.40 -24.98 -13.00
CA ALA A 235 -2.10 -26.21 -13.73
C ALA A 235 -3.20 -26.56 -14.75
N ALA A 236 -4.47 -26.42 -14.35
CA ALA A 236 -5.60 -26.64 -15.25
C ALA A 236 -5.61 -25.64 -16.42
N TRP A 237 -5.23 -24.38 -16.17
CA TRP A 237 -5.09 -23.37 -17.23
C TRP A 237 -3.93 -23.69 -18.18
N GLN A 238 -2.77 -24.14 -17.67
CA GLN A 238 -1.62 -24.52 -18.49
C GLN A 238 -1.94 -25.71 -19.40
N ALA A 239 -2.76 -26.65 -18.93
CA ALA A 239 -3.18 -27.80 -19.74
C ALA A 239 -3.97 -27.42 -21.00
N VAL A 240 -4.70 -26.29 -20.96
CA VAL A 240 -5.48 -25.78 -22.10
C VAL A 240 -4.80 -24.61 -22.84
N ASN A 241 -3.72 -24.07 -22.28
CA ASN A 241 -2.90 -23.02 -22.89
C ASN A 241 -1.45 -23.51 -22.94
N PRO A 242 -1.05 -24.35 -23.91
CA PRO A 242 0.31 -24.85 -23.98
C PRO A 242 1.30 -23.70 -24.17
N ALA A 243 2.46 -23.80 -23.51
CA ALA A 243 3.52 -22.81 -23.66
C ALA A 243 3.98 -22.74 -25.12
N PRO A 244 4.35 -21.52 -25.61
CA PRO A 244 4.98 -21.40 -26.91
C PRO A 244 6.25 -22.25 -26.96
N PRO A 245 6.62 -22.80 -28.14
CA PRO A 245 7.88 -23.51 -28.27
C PRO A 245 9.04 -22.58 -27.89
N ALA A 246 10.04 -23.12 -27.21
CA ALA A 246 11.23 -22.36 -26.84
C ALA A 246 11.81 -21.65 -28.07
N PRO A 247 12.28 -20.40 -27.92
CA PRO A 247 12.92 -19.69 -29.02
C PRO A 247 14.06 -20.56 -29.54
N ARG A 248 14.08 -20.78 -30.86
CA ARG A 248 15.17 -21.54 -31.48
C ARG A 248 16.45 -20.77 -31.18
N SER A 249 17.41 -21.43 -30.54
CA SER A 249 18.76 -20.93 -30.41
C SER A 249 19.35 -20.86 -31.81
N GLU A 250 19.25 -19.70 -32.47
CA GLU A 250 20.02 -19.47 -33.68
C GLU A 250 21.50 -19.49 -33.28
N PRO A 251 22.34 -20.32 -33.92
CA PRO A 251 23.77 -20.29 -33.65
C PRO A 251 24.24 -18.88 -34.00
N VAL A 252 24.78 -18.18 -33.00
CA VAL A 252 25.48 -16.91 -33.19
C VAL A 252 26.56 -17.16 -34.23
N ALA A 253 26.33 -16.68 -35.45
CA ALA A 253 27.31 -16.78 -36.52
C ALA A 253 28.56 -16.03 -36.05
N ALA A 254 29.61 -16.79 -35.74
CA ALA A 254 30.94 -16.25 -35.50
C ALA A 254 31.31 -15.39 -36.71
N SER A 255 31.34 -14.08 -36.50
CA SER A 255 31.72 -13.12 -37.52
C SER A 255 33.24 -13.20 -37.65
N GLU A 256 33.73 -14.02 -38.59
CA GLU A 256 35.12 -13.96 -39.04
C GLU A 256 35.34 -12.62 -39.77
N SER A 257 35.95 -11.67 -39.06
CA SER A 257 36.43 -10.41 -39.62
C SER A 257 37.62 -10.68 -40.55
N ALA A 258 37.36 -10.81 -41.85
CA ALA A 258 38.40 -10.74 -42.87
C ALA A 258 38.83 -9.27 -43.05
N VAL A 259 40.05 -8.96 -42.62
CA VAL A 259 40.75 -7.70 -42.88
C VAL A 259 41.17 -7.70 -44.35
N ALA A 260 40.54 -6.86 -45.16
CA ALA A 260 41.01 -6.54 -46.51
C ALA A 260 41.94 -5.33 -46.44
N GLU A 261 43.25 -5.54 -46.60
CA GLU A 261 44.24 -4.49 -46.75
C GLU A 261 44.01 -3.68 -48.03
N GLY A 262 43.93 -2.36 -47.83
CA GLY A 262 43.67 -1.37 -48.86
C GLY A 262 44.87 -1.17 -49.80
N GLN A 263 44.52 -1.10 -51.08
CA GLN A 263 45.39 -0.81 -52.20
C GLN A 263 45.70 0.70 -52.26
N ALA A 264 46.97 1.08 -52.24
CA ALA A 264 47.42 2.46 -52.43
C ALA A 264 47.43 2.84 -53.93
N PRO A 265 47.02 4.06 -54.32
CA PRO A 265 47.20 4.53 -55.69
C PRO A 265 48.52 5.28 -55.87
N ALA A 266 49.10 5.12 -57.06
CA ALA A 266 50.26 5.84 -57.53
C ALA A 266 49.88 7.23 -58.10
N ALA A 267 50.63 8.27 -57.70
CA ALA A 267 51.15 9.36 -58.53
C ALA A 267 52.09 10.23 -57.68
#